data_AF-A0A380PS04-F1
#
_entry.id   AF-A0A380PS04-F1
#
_cell.length_a   1.000
_cell.length_b   1.000
_cell.length_c   1.000
_cell.angle_alpha   90.00
_cell.angle_beta   90.00
_cell.angle_gamma   90.00
#
_symmetry.space_group_name_H-M   'P 1'
#
loop_
_entity.id
_entity.type
_entity.pdbx_description
1 polymer ?
#
loop_
_entity_poly.entity_id
_entity_poly.type
_entity_poly.pdbx_seq_one_letter_code
_entity_poly.pdbx_strand_id
1 'polypeptide(L)'
;MKNKYHLTTDELQLFKESIAGAKKLKQDTIVHRAPPKLGKKMAPERLLQEQVDASYYFSDEFQPQLDTEGPTRYVRPGVDHFEVKKLRRGDYSPDMFLDLHGLTQKQAKQELGALIAACKREHVHCACVMHGHGKHVLKQQTPLWLAQHPDVLAFHQAPKEWGGTAALLVLIELAE
;
A
#
# COMPACT_ATOMS: atom_id res chain seq x y z
N MET A 1 -20.87 11.36 -37.09
CA MET A 1 -22.03 11.67 -37.95
C MET A 1 -23.28 11.60 -37.09
N LYS A 2 -23.94 12.73 -36.82
CA LYS A 2 -25.22 12.78 -36.07
C LYS A 2 -26.30 13.31 -37.00
N ASN A 3 -26.81 12.47 -37.89
CA ASN A 3 -28.11 12.74 -38.52
C ASN A 3 -29.17 12.34 -37.50
N LYS A 4 -29.57 13.30 -36.67
CA LYS A 4 -30.81 13.17 -35.89
C LYS A 4 -31.95 13.34 -36.88
N TYR A 5 -32.48 12.23 -37.38
CA TYR A 5 -33.78 12.21 -38.04
C TYR A 5 -34.81 12.68 -37.02
N HIS A 6 -35.19 13.96 -37.10
CA HIS A 6 -36.23 14.52 -36.27
C HIS A 6 -37.55 14.17 -36.96
N LEU A 7 -38.31 13.24 -36.39
CA LEU A 7 -39.64 12.97 -36.90
C LEU A 7 -40.50 14.22 -36.71
N THR A 8 -41.20 14.59 -37.77
CA THR A 8 -42.22 15.63 -37.75
C THR A 8 -43.46 15.14 -37.00
N THR A 9 -44.30 16.07 -36.56
CA THR A 9 -45.55 15.76 -35.84
C THR A 9 -46.48 14.88 -36.67
N ASP A 10 -46.49 15.08 -37.99
CA ASP A 10 -47.33 14.34 -38.93
C ASP A 10 -46.84 12.90 -39.11
N GLU A 11 -45.52 12.69 -39.21
CA GLU A 11 -44.93 11.35 -39.26
C GLU A 11 -45.19 10.56 -37.97
N LEU A 12 -45.15 11.25 -36.81
CA LEU A 12 -45.49 10.65 -35.52
C LEU A 12 -46.97 10.26 -35.43
N GLN A 13 -47.86 11.06 -36.02
CA GLN A 13 -49.28 10.78 -36.03
C GLN A 13 -49.61 9.62 -36.98
N LEU A 14 -49.07 9.63 -38.19
CA LEU A 14 -49.21 8.54 -39.15
C LEU A 14 -48.72 7.21 -38.57
N PHE A 15 -47.57 7.23 -37.89
CA PHE A 15 -47.06 6.05 -37.18
C PHE A 15 -48.05 5.55 -36.12
N LYS A 16 -48.57 6.43 -35.25
CA LYS A 16 -49.54 6.07 -34.21
C LYS A 16 -50.82 5.46 -34.79
N GLU A 17 -51.31 6.00 -35.89
CA GLU A 17 -52.50 5.48 -36.59
C GLU A 17 -52.21 4.09 -37.19
N SER A 18 -51.04 3.90 -37.82
CA SER A 18 -50.64 2.60 -38.39
C SER A 18 -50.48 1.47 -37.37
N ILE A 19 -50.21 1.80 -36.11
CA ILE A 19 -50.07 0.81 -35.02
C ILE A 19 -51.28 0.79 -34.08
N ALA A 20 -52.40 1.42 -34.47
CA ALA A 20 -53.61 1.47 -33.68
C ALA A 20 -54.11 0.04 -33.37
N GLY A 21 -54.03 -0.36 -32.10
CA GLY A 21 -54.33 -1.72 -31.63
C GLY A 21 -53.14 -2.45 -31.01
N ALA A 22 -51.92 -1.95 -31.18
CA ALA A 22 -50.75 -2.49 -30.50
C ALA A 22 -50.82 -2.22 -28.99
N LYS A 23 -50.71 -3.28 -28.19
CA LYS A 23 -50.62 -3.17 -26.74
C LYS A 23 -49.15 -3.03 -26.32
N LYS A 24 -48.84 -2.00 -25.55
CA LYS A 24 -47.49 -1.81 -25.00
C LYS A 24 -47.08 -3.05 -24.20
N LEU A 25 -45.95 -3.64 -24.57
CA LEU A 25 -45.39 -4.78 -23.85
C LEU A 25 -44.95 -4.34 -22.45
N LYS A 26 -45.38 -5.09 -21.44
CA LYS A 26 -45.00 -4.82 -20.05
C LYS A 26 -43.56 -5.29 -19.87
N GLN A 27 -42.61 -4.35 -19.85
CA GLN A 27 -41.21 -4.66 -19.59
C GLN A 27 -41.02 -4.87 -18.09
N ASP A 28 -40.68 -6.10 -17.70
CA ASP A 28 -40.22 -6.43 -16.35
C ASP A 28 -38.71 -6.12 -16.26
N THR A 29 -38.38 -4.83 -16.31
CA THR A 29 -36.99 -4.40 -16.27
C THR A 29 -36.49 -4.45 -14.83
N ILE A 30 -35.74 -5.51 -14.50
CA ILE A 30 -34.97 -5.57 -13.26
C ILE A 30 -33.95 -4.43 -13.30
N VAL A 31 -34.14 -3.42 -12.45
CA VAL A 31 -33.18 -2.33 -12.32
C VAL A 31 -31.97 -2.89 -11.58
N HIS A 32 -30.89 -3.19 -12.29
CA HIS A 32 -29.62 -3.52 -11.66
C HIS A 32 -29.19 -2.35 -10.80
N ARG A 33 -29.13 -2.56 -9.48
CA ARG A 33 -28.61 -1.57 -8.54
C ARG A 33 -27.18 -1.27 -8.96
N ALA A 34 -26.89 -0.01 -9.29
CA ALA A 34 -25.54 0.39 -9.63
C ALA A 34 -24.60 -0.05 -8.49
N PRO A 35 -23.43 -0.65 -8.79
CA PRO A 35 -22.49 -1.05 -7.77
C PRO A 35 -22.20 0.17 -6.88
N PRO A 36 -22.02 -0.02 -5.57
CA PRO A 36 -21.66 1.08 -4.67
C PRO A 36 -20.46 1.80 -5.29
N LYS A 37 -20.53 3.13 -5.33
CA LYS A 37 -19.41 3.94 -5.83
C LYS A 37 -18.18 3.52 -5.02
N LEU A 38 -17.23 2.87 -5.68
CA LEU A 38 -15.91 2.58 -5.12
C LEU A 38 -15.44 3.85 -4.42
N GLY A 39 -15.03 3.73 -3.16
CA GLY A 39 -14.69 4.85 -2.30
C GLY A 39 -13.80 5.87 -3.01
N LYS A 40 -13.91 7.15 -2.66
CA LYS A 40 -13.15 8.24 -3.28
C LYS A 40 -11.68 7.83 -3.41
N LYS A 41 -11.23 7.54 -4.62
CA LYS A 41 -9.81 7.26 -4.89
C LYS A 41 -9.04 8.49 -4.43
N MET A 42 -8.08 8.31 -3.53
CA MET A 42 -7.21 9.40 -3.11
C MET A 42 -6.53 9.99 -4.34
N ALA A 43 -6.40 11.32 -4.36
CA ALA A 43 -5.70 11.98 -5.43
C ALA A 43 -4.25 11.47 -5.47
N PRO A 44 -3.70 11.16 -6.67
CA PRO A 44 -2.34 10.63 -6.80
C PRO A 44 -1.29 11.57 -6.19
N GLU A 45 -1.54 12.88 -6.22
CA GLU A 45 -0.68 13.90 -5.59
C GLU A 45 -0.54 13.69 -4.09
N ARG A 46 -1.61 13.31 -3.39
CA ARG A 46 -1.57 13.06 -1.94
C ARG A 46 -0.74 11.81 -1.62
N LEU A 47 -0.86 10.76 -2.42
CA LEU A 47 -0.06 9.54 -2.24
C LEU A 47 1.43 9.82 -2.41
N LEU A 48 1.78 10.61 -3.44
CA LEU A 48 3.17 11.03 -3.66
C LEU A 48 3.68 11.89 -2.51
N GLN A 49 2.86 12.80 -1.98
CA GLN A 49 3.26 13.61 -0.83
C GLN A 49 3.52 12.75 0.41
N GLU A 50 2.59 11.84 0.75
CA GLU A 50 2.76 10.92 1.89
C GLU A 50 4.03 10.06 1.76
N GLN A 51 4.34 9.59 0.54
CA GLN A 51 5.57 8.87 0.25
C GLN A 51 6.82 9.73 0.46
N VAL A 52 6.81 10.97 -0.03
CA VAL A 52 7.93 11.90 0.10
C VAL A 52 8.17 12.23 1.57
N ASP A 53 7.11 12.55 2.32
CA ASP A 53 7.17 12.90 3.74
C ASP A 53 7.71 11.75 4.60
N ALA A 54 7.30 10.51 4.33
CA ALA A 54 7.84 9.33 5.02
C ALA A 54 9.32 9.08 4.65
N SER A 55 9.68 9.25 3.37
CA SER A 55 11.07 9.05 2.93
C SER A 55 12.05 10.15 3.40
N TYR A 56 11.53 11.30 3.83
CA TYR A 56 12.31 12.44 4.31
C TYR A 56 13.21 12.10 5.51
N TYR A 57 12.77 11.17 6.35
CA TYR A 57 13.51 10.74 7.54
C TYR A 57 14.77 9.91 7.24
N PHE A 58 14.98 9.48 6.00
CA PHE A 58 16.07 8.58 5.65
C PHE A 58 17.34 9.34 5.24
N SER A 59 18.18 9.67 6.23
CA SER A 59 19.51 10.23 6.00
C SER A 59 20.57 9.13 5.75
N ASP A 60 21.50 9.40 4.83
CA ASP A 60 22.69 8.56 4.59
C ASP A 60 23.86 8.92 5.52
N GLU A 61 23.85 10.11 6.11
CA GLU A 61 24.93 10.61 6.97
C GLU A 61 24.72 10.22 8.43
N PHE A 62 23.48 10.02 8.85
CA PHE A 62 23.15 9.63 10.21
C PHE A 62 23.16 8.10 10.35
N GLN A 63 23.99 7.60 11.26
CA GLN A 63 24.08 6.17 11.56
C GLN A 63 23.58 5.90 12.98
N PRO A 64 22.36 5.35 13.15
CA PRO A 64 21.89 4.93 14.47
C PRO A 64 22.78 3.81 15.00
N GLN A 65 22.99 3.80 16.32
CA GLN A 65 23.74 2.73 16.97
C GLN A 65 22.90 1.45 17.02
N LEU A 66 23.20 0.52 16.11
CA LEU A 66 22.61 -0.80 16.07
C LEU A 66 23.58 -1.84 16.65
N ASP A 67 23.03 -2.90 17.23
CA ASP A 67 23.82 -4.04 17.70
C ASP A 67 24.57 -4.66 16.52
N THR A 68 25.90 -4.73 16.63
CA THR A 68 26.77 -5.36 15.63
C THR A 68 26.86 -6.87 15.81
N GLU A 69 26.53 -7.37 17.01
CA GLU A 69 26.56 -8.78 17.34
C GLU A 69 25.18 -9.44 17.22
N GLY A 70 25.12 -10.50 16.41
CA GLY A 70 23.92 -11.30 16.23
C GLY A 70 22.97 -10.80 15.13
N PRO A 71 21.70 -11.23 15.17
CA PRO A 71 20.71 -10.82 14.17
C PRO A 71 20.39 -9.32 14.26
N THR A 72 20.26 -8.68 13.10
CA THR A 72 19.85 -7.28 12.99
C THR A 72 18.53 -7.05 13.70
N ARG A 73 18.51 -6.11 14.65
CA ARG A 73 17.33 -5.78 15.45
C ARG A 73 17.37 -4.33 15.93
N TYR A 74 16.20 -3.80 16.23
CA TYR A 74 16.03 -2.45 16.77
C TYR A 74 14.70 -2.34 17.53
N VAL A 75 14.70 -1.50 18.56
CA VAL A 75 13.50 -1.10 19.31
C VAL A 75 13.56 0.40 19.49
N ARG A 76 12.48 1.10 19.14
CA ARG A 76 12.35 2.54 19.37
C ARG A 76 12.33 2.84 20.87
N PRO A 77 13.00 3.90 21.35
CA PRO A 77 12.93 4.30 22.76
C PRO A 77 11.47 4.46 23.23
N GLY A 78 11.15 3.88 24.38
CA GLY A 78 9.78 3.88 24.94
C GLY A 78 8.88 2.73 24.48
N VAL A 79 9.32 1.90 23.53
CA VAL A 79 8.62 0.65 23.14
C VAL A 79 9.15 -0.52 23.97
N ASP A 80 8.28 -1.47 24.32
CA ASP A 80 8.68 -2.67 25.06
C ASP A 80 9.62 -3.55 24.21
N HIS A 81 10.78 -3.91 24.78
CA HIS A 81 11.71 -4.85 24.17
C HIS A 81 11.12 -6.24 23.90
N PHE A 82 9.99 -6.58 24.54
CA PHE A 82 9.25 -7.80 24.25
C PHE A 82 8.75 -7.87 22.81
N GLU A 83 8.53 -6.73 22.14
CA GLU A 83 8.07 -6.68 20.75
C GLU A 83 9.09 -7.31 19.77
N VAL A 84 10.38 -7.10 19.98
CA VAL A 84 11.43 -7.76 19.17
C VAL A 84 11.49 -9.26 19.44
N LYS A 85 11.17 -9.71 20.68
CA LYS A 85 11.10 -11.14 20.98
C LYS A 85 9.94 -11.80 20.24
N LYS A 86 8.79 -11.13 20.15
CA LYS A 86 7.63 -11.58 19.35
C LYS A 86 7.97 -11.66 17.86
N LEU A 87 8.62 -10.63 17.31
CA LEU A 87 9.09 -10.64 15.92
C LEU A 87 10.03 -11.82 15.64
N ARG A 88 11.00 -12.08 16.52
CA ARG A 88 11.94 -13.20 16.40
C ARG A 88 11.22 -14.56 16.43
N ARG A 89 10.17 -14.69 17.24
CA ARG A 89 9.38 -15.92 17.39
C ARG A 89 8.42 -16.17 16.22
N GLY A 90 8.17 -15.16 15.37
CA GLY A 90 7.15 -15.23 14.33
C GLY A 90 5.74 -15.04 14.87
N ASP A 91 5.58 -14.42 16.06
CA ASP A 91 4.26 -14.12 16.62
C ASP A 91 3.53 -13.04 15.78
N TYR A 92 4.29 -12.26 14.99
CA TYR A 92 3.77 -11.29 14.02
C TYR A 92 3.90 -11.82 12.60
N SER A 93 2.75 -11.96 11.93
CA SER A 93 2.67 -12.26 10.51
C SER A 93 2.63 -10.95 9.70
N PRO A 94 3.50 -10.77 8.70
CA PRO A 94 3.47 -9.59 7.83
C PRO A 94 2.28 -9.64 6.86
N ASP A 95 1.50 -8.56 6.80
CA ASP A 95 0.40 -8.41 5.83
C ASP A 95 0.82 -7.65 4.56
N MET A 96 1.94 -6.92 4.64
CA MET A 96 2.56 -6.23 3.50
C MET A 96 3.98 -6.70 3.28
N PHE A 97 4.36 -6.79 2.01
CA PHE A 97 5.68 -7.21 1.56
C PHE A 97 6.26 -6.15 0.64
N LEU A 98 7.49 -5.74 0.91
CA LEU A 98 8.27 -4.87 0.04
C LEU A 98 9.52 -5.58 -0.41
N ASP A 99 9.75 -5.58 -1.71
CA ASP A 99 10.98 -6.11 -2.29
C ASP A 99 11.85 -4.97 -2.81
N LEU A 100 13.04 -4.85 -2.22
CA LEU A 100 14.03 -3.85 -2.56
C LEU A 100 15.15 -4.41 -3.43
N HIS A 101 15.16 -5.71 -3.74
CA HIS A 101 16.27 -6.29 -4.50
C HIS A 101 16.39 -5.61 -5.88
N GLY A 102 17.62 -5.30 -6.29
CA GLY A 102 17.89 -4.66 -7.57
C GLY A 102 17.57 -3.17 -7.63
N LEU A 103 16.96 -2.57 -6.60
CA LEU A 103 16.73 -1.13 -6.54
C LEU A 103 18.02 -0.38 -6.20
N THR A 104 18.12 0.85 -6.70
CA THR A 104 19.12 1.81 -6.23
C THR A 104 18.78 2.28 -4.82
N GLN A 105 19.76 2.79 -4.07
CA GLN A 105 19.52 3.32 -2.70
C GLN A 105 18.42 4.40 -2.69
N LYS A 106 18.42 5.29 -3.67
CA LYS A 106 17.41 6.34 -3.82
C LYS A 106 16.00 5.77 -4.03
N GLN A 107 15.85 4.79 -4.92
CA GLN A 107 14.57 4.11 -5.14
C GLN A 107 14.13 3.35 -3.89
N ALA A 108 15.05 2.64 -3.24
CA ALA A 108 14.73 1.87 -2.04
C ALA A 108 14.20 2.76 -0.91
N LYS A 109 14.76 3.96 -0.71
CA LYS A 109 14.23 4.95 0.25
C LYS A 109 12.80 5.39 -0.07
N GLN A 110 12.54 5.66 -1.35
CA GLN A 110 11.21 6.07 -1.80
C GLN A 110 10.18 4.95 -1.60
N GLU A 111 10.52 3.71 -1.93
CA GLU A 111 9.66 2.55 -1.73
C GLU A 111 9.46 2.23 -0.24
N LEU A 112 10.49 2.38 0.58
CA LEU A 112 10.39 2.19 2.02
C LEU A 112 9.45 3.22 2.66
N GLY A 113 9.55 4.49 2.25
CA GLY A 113 8.62 5.54 2.70
C GLY A 113 7.18 5.26 2.25
N ALA A 114 7.01 4.81 1.00
CA ALA A 114 5.71 4.40 0.47
C ALA A 114 5.11 3.24 1.27
N LEU A 115 5.92 2.24 1.64
CA LEU A 115 5.48 1.10 2.46
C LEU A 115 4.98 1.58 3.83
N ILE A 116 5.74 2.43 4.52
CA ILE A 116 5.34 2.91 5.86
C ILE A 116 4.05 3.73 5.78
N ALA A 117 3.95 4.64 4.80
CA ALA A 117 2.74 5.40 4.56
C ALA A 117 1.53 4.49 4.24
N ALA A 118 1.75 3.44 3.44
CA ALA A 118 0.73 2.44 3.13
C ALA A 118 0.31 1.63 4.37
N CYS A 119 1.26 1.21 5.21
CA CYS A 119 0.98 0.48 6.43
C CYS A 119 0.09 1.30 7.37
N LYS A 120 0.37 2.59 7.53
CA LYS A 120 -0.47 3.49 8.35
C LYS A 120 -1.87 3.66 7.77
N ARG A 121 -1.98 3.81 6.45
CA ARG A 121 -3.27 4.03 5.77
C ARG A 121 -4.16 2.80 5.81
N GLU A 122 -3.60 1.62 5.62
CA GLU A 122 -4.33 0.35 5.58
C GLU A 122 -4.40 -0.33 6.95
N HIS A 123 -3.93 0.35 8.02
CA HIS A 123 -3.87 -0.19 9.38
C HIS A 123 -3.11 -1.53 9.48
N VAL A 124 -2.02 -1.68 8.72
CA VAL A 124 -1.13 -2.85 8.77
C VAL A 124 -0.03 -2.63 9.79
N HIS A 125 -0.02 -3.47 10.83
CA HIS A 125 0.93 -3.34 11.93
C HIS A 125 2.30 -3.96 11.63
N CYS A 126 2.34 -5.06 10.87
CA CYS A 126 3.57 -5.78 10.54
C CYS A 126 3.78 -5.85 9.02
N ALA A 127 4.98 -5.51 8.58
CA ALA A 127 5.41 -5.62 7.19
C ALA A 127 6.75 -6.34 7.08
N CYS A 128 6.99 -7.00 5.95
CA CYS A 128 8.25 -7.64 5.61
C CYS A 128 8.97 -6.83 4.53
N VAL A 129 10.23 -6.48 4.81
CA VAL A 129 11.10 -5.76 3.87
C VAL A 129 12.23 -6.68 3.43
N MET A 130 12.23 -7.07 2.16
CA MET A 130 13.24 -7.93 1.55
C MET A 130 14.29 -7.05 0.88
N HIS A 131 15.52 -7.04 1.40
CA HIS A 131 16.65 -6.31 0.80
C HIS A 131 17.53 -7.20 -0.09
N GLY A 132 17.33 -8.52 -0.03
CA GLY A 132 18.07 -9.51 -0.81
C GLY A 132 19.52 -9.70 -0.33
N HIS A 133 20.25 -10.53 -1.07
CA HIS A 133 21.62 -10.95 -0.73
C HIS A 133 22.73 -10.25 -1.50
N GLY A 134 22.42 -9.42 -2.51
CA GLY A 134 23.35 -8.98 -3.56
C GLY A 134 24.67 -8.32 -3.12
N LYS A 135 24.88 -7.04 -3.41
CA LYS A 135 26.12 -6.33 -2.98
C LYS A 135 26.13 -5.94 -1.50
N HIS A 136 25.17 -6.44 -0.71
CA HIS A 136 24.97 -6.12 0.71
C HIS A 136 24.75 -4.62 1.04
N VAL A 137 24.68 -3.74 0.04
CA VAL A 137 24.45 -2.29 0.23
C VAL A 137 23.10 -2.06 0.92
N LEU A 138 22.00 -2.59 0.37
CA LEU A 138 20.68 -2.43 0.97
C LEU A 138 20.56 -3.20 2.30
N LYS A 139 21.23 -4.36 2.43
CA LYS A 139 21.28 -5.09 3.71
C LYS A 139 21.87 -4.24 4.84
N GLN A 140 22.88 -3.41 4.54
CA GLN A 140 23.50 -2.53 5.52
C GLN A 140 22.69 -1.25 5.75
N GLN A 141 22.12 -0.67 4.69
CA GLN A 141 21.47 0.63 4.74
C GLN A 141 20.02 0.59 5.21
N THR A 142 19.25 -0.42 4.80
CA THR A 142 17.83 -0.54 5.16
C THR A 142 17.58 -0.51 6.68
N PRO A 143 18.33 -1.24 7.53
CA PRO A 143 18.19 -1.14 8.98
C PRO A 143 18.48 0.28 9.52
N LEU A 144 19.47 0.97 8.95
CA LEU A 144 19.86 2.31 9.38
C LEU A 144 18.77 3.33 9.06
N TRP A 145 18.15 3.21 7.90
CA TRP A 145 17.02 4.08 7.52
C TRP A 145 15.76 3.78 8.33
N LEU A 146 15.43 2.51 8.54
CA LEU A 146 14.27 2.12 9.35
C LEU A 146 14.34 2.64 10.79
N ALA A 147 15.53 2.60 11.41
CA ALA A 147 15.72 3.10 12.77
C ALA A 147 15.58 4.62 12.91
N GLN A 148 15.64 5.38 11.80
CA GLN A 148 15.44 6.83 11.79
C GLN A 148 13.96 7.23 11.74
N HIS A 149 13.09 6.34 11.24
CA HIS A 149 11.71 6.70 10.99
C HIS A 149 10.88 6.71 12.28
N PRO A 150 10.13 7.78 12.59
CA PRO A 150 9.39 7.88 13.84
C PRO A 150 8.34 6.77 13.95
N ASP A 151 7.63 6.44 12.87
CA ASP A 151 6.57 5.43 12.90
C ASP A 151 7.07 3.96 12.99
N VAL A 152 8.39 3.71 12.99
CA VAL A 152 8.92 2.35 13.14
C VAL A 152 9.11 2.03 14.63
N LEU A 153 8.30 1.12 15.15
CA LEU A 153 8.34 0.71 16.56
C LEU A 153 9.52 -0.20 16.87
N ALA A 154 9.72 -1.20 16.02
CA ALA A 154 10.75 -2.20 16.18
C ALA A 154 10.96 -2.96 14.86
N PHE A 155 12.12 -3.57 14.69
CA PHE A 155 12.34 -4.56 13.65
C PHE A 155 13.30 -5.66 14.11
N HIS A 156 13.23 -6.80 13.44
CA HIS A 156 14.15 -7.91 13.64
C HIS A 156 14.39 -8.61 12.30
N GLN A 157 15.55 -9.26 12.16
CA GLN A 157 15.81 -10.18 11.07
C GLN A 157 14.65 -11.17 10.91
N ALA A 158 14.12 -11.28 9.69
CA ALA A 158 12.98 -12.13 9.45
C ALA A 158 13.27 -13.61 9.81
N PRO A 159 12.27 -14.37 10.29
CA PRO A 159 12.34 -15.82 10.33
C PRO A 159 12.55 -16.41 8.93
N LYS A 160 12.98 -17.67 8.85
CA LYS A 160 13.26 -18.34 7.56
C LYS A 160 12.05 -18.36 6.62
N GLU A 161 10.86 -18.44 7.18
CA GLU A 161 9.59 -18.44 6.44
C GLU A 161 9.34 -17.13 5.67
N TRP A 162 9.90 -16.00 6.12
CA TRP A 162 9.71 -14.66 5.54
C TRP A 162 10.99 -14.10 4.90
N GLY A 163 11.98 -14.94 4.58
CA GLY A 163 13.20 -14.53 3.86
C GLY A 163 14.49 -14.50 4.70
N GLY A 164 14.42 -14.79 6.00
CA GLY A 164 15.61 -15.02 6.81
C GLY A 164 16.58 -13.84 6.86
N THR A 165 17.85 -14.08 6.55
CA THR A 165 18.92 -13.07 6.60
C THR A 165 18.87 -12.05 5.45
N ALA A 166 17.95 -12.22 4.48
CA ALA A 166 17.72 -11.31 3.37
C ALA A 166 16.51 -10.38 3.59
N ALA A 167 15.85 -10.47 4.74
CA ALA A 167 14.65 -9.72 5.04
C ALA A 167 14.57 -9.27 6.50
N LEU A 168 13.75 -8.25 6.74
CA LEU A 168 13.43 -7.72 8.07
C LEU A 168 11.91 -7.74 8.25
N LEU A 169 11.45 -8.19 9.41
CA LEU A 169 10.10 -7.90 9.87
C LEU A 169 10.11 -6.58 10.63
N VAL A 170 9.19 -5.69 10.26
CA VAL A 170 9.10 -4.32 10.77
C VAL A 170 7.72 -4.11 11.38
N LEU A 171 7.70 -3.58 12.60
CA LEU A 171 6.47 -3.13 13.27
C LEU A 171 6.28 -1.63 13.07
N ILE A 172 5.08 -1.27 12.63
CA ILE A 172 4.69 0.09 12.32
C ILE A 172 3.69 0.57 13.36
N GLU A 173 3.89 1.79 13.86
CA GLU A 173 2.95 2.47 14.73
C GLU A 173 1.68 2.83 13.94
N LEU A 174 0.56 2.30 14.41
CA LEU A 174 -0.76 2.65 13.88
C LEU A 174 -1.29 3.86 14.64
N ALA A 175 -1.85 4.82 13.91
CA ALA A 175 -2.63 5.87 14.53
C ALA A 175 -3.97 5.26 15.00
N GLU A 176 -4.33 5.49 16.26
CA GLU A 176 -5.67 5.20 16.81
C GLU A 176 -6.76 6.03 16.11
#